data_AF-A0A343TJG5-F1
#
_entry.id   AF-A0A343TJG5-F1
#
_cell.length_a   1.000
_cell.length_b   1.000
_cell.length_c   1.000
_cell.angle_alpha   90.00
_cell.angle_beta   90.00
_cell.angle_gamma   90.00
#
_symmetry.space_group_name_H-M   'P 1'
#
loop_
_entity.id
_entity.type
_entity.pdbx_description
1 polymer ?
#
loop_
_entity_poly.entity_id
_entity_poly.type
_entity_poly.pdbx_seq_one_letter_code
_entity_poly.pdbx_strand_id
1 'polypeptide(L)'
;MSAERAARRLQLASKRTLGEQERDAIGLLHRAGWPVPELSMVFETSDGTIRRHLREQGVTPVDARRQQRVGLEHPLEREAIARLWQAGWSLGELALAFGCPKALVWIVLCEEGVLEG
;
A
#
# COMPACT_ATOMS: atom_id res chain seq x y z
N MET A 1 13.45 -11.23 -6.80
CA MET A 1 12.52 -11.91 -5.88
C MET A 1 11.04 -11.77 -6.33
N SER A 2 10.66 -12.12 -7.57
CA SER A 2 9.31 -11.80 -8.10
C SER A 2 8.50 -13.00 -8.60
N ALA A 3 9.12 -14.15 -8.91
CA ALA A 3 8.41 -15.33 -9.44
C ALA A 3 7.84 -16.23 -8.33
N GLU A 4 8.57 -16.39 -7.23
CA GLU A 4 8.22 -17.29 -6.12
C GLU A 4 7.00 -16.82 -5.33
N ARG A 5 6.86 -15.49 -5.18
CA ARG A 5 5.67 -14.87 -4.58
C ARG A 5 4.42 -15.04 -5.44
N ALA A 6 4.57 -14.99 -6.77
CA ALA A 6 3.46 -15.18 -7.70
C ALA A 6 3.01 -16.66 -7.73
N ALA A 7 3.96 -17.60 -7.71
CA ALA A 7 3.67 -19.03 -7.64
C ALA A 7 2.97 -19.43 -6.33
N ARG A 8 3.43 -18.90 -5.18
CA ARG A 8 2.75 -19.11 -3.89
C ARG A 8 1.33 -18.53 -3.87
N ARG A 9 1.11 -17.36 -4.49
CA ARG A 9 -0.24 -16.75 -4.59
C ARG A 9 -1.25 -17.62 -5.32
N LEU A 10 -0.80 -18.35 -6.35
CA LEU A 10 -1.64 -19.28 -7.11
C LEU A 10 -1.92 -20.57 -6.32
N GLN A 11 -0.98 -21.04 -5.50
CA GLN A 11 -1.18 -22.20 -4.61
C GLN A 11 -2.10 -21.92 -3.41
N LEU A 12 -2.15 -20.68 -2.91
CA LEU A 12 -2.91 -20.27 -1.71
C LEU A 12 -4.43 -20.08 -1.95
N ALA A 13 -4.95 -20.35 -3.14
CA ALA A 13 -6.39 -20.30 -3.45
C ALA A 13 -7.20 -21.47 -2.84
N SER A 14 -6.72 -22.08 -1.76
CA SER A 14 -7.43 -23.10 -1.01
C SER A 14 -8.54 -22.46 -0.15
N LYS A 15 -9.74 -23.04 -0.21
CA LYS A 15 -10.93 -22.61 0.55
C LYS A 15 -10.81 -22.97 2.04
N ARG A 16 -9.73 -22.56 2.72
CA ARG A 16 -9.66 -22.67 4.18
C ARG A 16 -10.58 -21.63 4.79
N THR A 17 -11.55 -22.10 5.57
CA THR A 17 -12.41 -21.23 6.37
C THR A 17 -11.63 -20.79 7.60
N LEU A 18 -11.53 -19.48 7.83
CA LEU A 18 -10.85 -18.92 9.00
C LEU A 18 -11.73 -19.09 10.26
N GLY A 19 -11.12 -19.57 11.34
CA GLY A 19 -11.72 -19.65 12.67
C GLY A 19 -12.01 -18.27 13.27
N GLU A 20 -12.72 -18.24 14.40
CA GLU A 20 -12.99 -16.99 15.14
C GLU A 20 -11.69 -16.35 15.64
N GLN A 21 -10.80 -17.13 16.25
CA GLN A 21 -9.49 -16.66 16.72
C GLN A 21 -8.62 -16.06 15.61
N GLU A 22 -8.62 -16.67 14.43
CA GLU A 22 -7.86 -16.16 13.27
C GLU A 22 -8.44 -14.83 12.78
N ARG A 23 -9.77 -14.68 12.78
CA ARG A 23 -10.44 -13.43 12.42
C ARG A 23 -10.10 -12.32 13.41
N ASP A 24 -10.09 -12.60 14.71
CA ASP A 24 -9.72 -11.62 15.72
C ASP A 24 -8.25 -11.20 15.59
N ALA A 25 -7.36 -12.16 15.33
CA ALA A 25 -5.94 -11.89 15.09
C ALA A 25 -5.71 -11.01 13.86
N ILE A 26 -6.45 -11.24 12.76
CA ILE A 26 -6.42 -10.39 11.56
C ILE A 26 -6.78 -8.94 11.91
N GLY A 27 -7.86 -8.73 12.67
CA GLY A 27 -8.30 -7.40 13.08
C GLY A 27 -7.31 -6.69 14.01
N LEU A 28 -6.65 -7.43 14.90
CA LEU A 28 -5.62 -6.89 15.80
C LEU A 28 -4.36 -6.49 15.03
N LEU A 29 -3.84 -7.37 14.16
CA LEU A 29 -2.63 -7.10 13.39
C LEU A 29 -2.82 -5.96 12.40
N HIS A 30 -3.97 -5.88 11.73
CA HIS A 30 -4.27 -4.75 10.84
C HIS A 30 -4.31 -3.41 11.60
N ARG A 31 -4.90 -3.38 12.80
CA ARG A 31 -4.89 -2.19 13.67
C ARG A 31 -3.47 -1.84 14.16
N ALA A 32 -2.59 -2.83 14.28
CA ALA A 32 -1.16 -2.62 14.54
C ALA A 32 -0.37 -2.19 13.29
N GLY A 33 -1.04 -1.92 12.16
CA GLY A 33 -0.42 -1.40 10.94
C GLY A 33 0.08 -2.47 9.97
N TRP A 34 -0.24 -3.75 10.19
CA TRP A 34 0.13 -4.80 9.25
C TRP A 34 -0.68 -4.67 7.96
N PRO A 35 -0.03 -4.66 6.78
CA PRO A 35 -0.76 -4.50 5.52
C PRO A 35 -1.46 -5.80 5.11
N VAL A 36 -2.54 -5.69 4.34
CA VAL A 36 -3.36 -6.83 3.89
C VAL A 36 -2.56 -7.94 3.17
N PRO A 37 -1.59 -7.64 2.28
CA PRO A 37 -0.75 -8.67 1.66
C PRO A 37 0.09 -9.50 2.64
N GLU A 38 0.54 -8.90 3.73
CA GLU A 38 1.32 -9.57 4.77
C GLU A 38 0.41 -10.46 5.60
N LEU A 39 -0.79 -9.98 5.93
CA LEU A 39 -1.82 -10.80 6.59
C LEU A 39 -2.22 -11.99 5.70
N SER A 40 -2.36 -11.81 4.39
CA SER A 40 -2.72 -12.91 3.49
C SER A 40 -1.65 -13.99 3.41
N MET A 41 -0.37 -13.62 3.53
CA MET A 41 0.74 -14.57 3.66
C MET A 41 0.72 -15.30 5.01
N VAL A 42 0.53 -14.59 6.12
CA VAL A 42 0.57 -15.17 7.47
C VAL A 42 -0.59 -16.14 7.70
N PHE A 43 -1.79 -15.78 7.26
CA PHE A 43 -2.99 -16.59 7.43
C PHE A 43 -3.28 -17.52 6.24
N GLU A 44 -2.33 -17.62 5.30
CA GLU A 44 -2.40 -18.49 4.12
C GLU A 44 -3.76 -18.41 3.40
N THR A 45 -4.25 -17.19 3.18
CA THR A 45 -5.56 -16.94 2.58
C THR A 45 -5.48 -15.84 1.53
N SER A 46 -6.59 -15.56 0.85
CA SER A 46 -6.64 -14.51 -0.17
C SER A 46 -6.77 -13.12 0.45
N ASP A 47 -6.20 -12.09 -0.20
CA ASP A 47 -6.41 -10.69 0.16
C ASP A 47 -7.91 -10.33 0.23
N GLY A 48 -8.73 -10.94 -0.64
CA GLY A 48 -10.18 -10.76 -0.65
C GLY A 48 -10.85 -11.28 0.63
N THR A 49 -10.41 -12.44 1.11
CA THR A 49 -10.88 -13.03 2.38
C THR A 49 -10.52 -12.13 3.55
N ILE A 50 -9.26 -11.66 3.62
CA ILE A 50 -8.81 -10.73 4.67
C ILE A 50 -9.64 -9.44 4.66
N ARG A 51 -9.82 -8.81 3.48
CA ARG A 51 -10.62 -7.58 3.34
C ARG A 51 -12.07 -7.79 3.74
N ARG A 52 -12.67 -8.93 3.40
CA ARG A 52 -14.04 -9.27 3.81
C ARG A 52 -14.15 -9.30 5.34
N HIS A 53 -13.24 -10.00 6.02
CA HIS A 53 -13.26 -10.10 7.48
C HIS A 53 -13.00 -8.77 8.18
N LEU A 54 -12.08 -7.96 7.67
CA LEU A 54 -11.88 -6.61 8.21
C LEU A 54 -13.16 -5.77 8.10
N ARG A 55 -13.86 -5.82 6.96
CA ARG A 55 -15.15 -5.11 6.79
C ARG A 55 -16.25 -5.64 7.72
N GLU A 56 -16.34 -6.96 7.91
CA GLU A 56 -17.28 -7.58 8.86
C GLU A 56 -17.02 -7.09 10.31
N GLN A 57 -15.78 -6.72 10.63
CA GLN A 57 -15.39 -6.13 11.92
C GLN A 57 -15.50 -4.60 11.95
N GLY A 58 -16.08 -3.97 10.92
CA GLY A 58 -16.18 -2.52 10.81
C GLY A 58 -14.85 -1.80 10.53
N VAL A 59 -13.79 -2.54 10.24
CA VAL A 59 -12.49 -1.99 9.83
C VAL A 59 -12.50 -1.79 8.32
N THR A 60 -12.35 -0.56 7.87
CA THR A 60 -12.15 -0.30 6.43
C THR A 60 -10.68 -0.58 6.10
N PRO A 61 -10.34 -1.65 5.37
CA PRO A 61 -8.97 -1.91 4.98
C PRO A 61 -8.51 -0.75 4.09
N VAL A 62 -7.55 0.02 4.58
CA VAL A 62 -6.90 1.03 3.76
C VAL A 62 -6.12 0.26 2.70
N ASP A 63 -6.43 0.49 1.43
CA ASP A 63 -5.74 -0.20 0.34
C ASP A 63 -4.22 -0.11 0.55
N ALA A 64 -3.50 -1.22 0.45
CA ALA A 64 -2.04 -1.23 0.56
C ALA A 64 -1.38 -0.29 -0.46
N ARG A 65 -2.06 0.02 -1.58
CA ARG A 65 -1.64 1.07 -2.53
C ARG A 65 -1.69 2.48 -1.93
N ARG A 66 -2.62 2.74 -1.02
CA ARG A 66 -2.74 3.98 -0.25
C ARG A 66 -1.70 3.99 0.86
N GLN A 67 -1.44 2.87 1.53
CA GLN A 67 -0.33 2.75 2.50
C GLN A 67 1.06 2.78 1.84
N GLN A 68 1.20 2.47 0.55
CA GLN A 68 2.44 2.74 -0.18
C GLN A 68 2.67 4.23 -0.46
N ARG A 69 1.71 5.12 -0.14
CA ARG A 69 1.89 6.57 -0.19
C ARG A 69 2.61 7.13 1.05
N VAL A 70 2.99 6.28 2.01
CA VAL A 70 3.58 6.63 3.33
C VAL A 70 4.95 7.33 3.25
N GLY A 71 5.45 7.67 2.06
CA GLY A 71 6.68 8.47 1.90
C GLY A 71 6.46 9.98 1.71
N LEU A 72 5.24 10.45 1.42
CA LEU A 72 4.96 11.85 1.04
C LEU A 72 3.61 12.34 1.58
N GLU A 73 3.31 12.01 2.82
CA GLU A 73 2.08 12.46 3.49
C GLU A 73 2.23 13.86 4.09
N HIS A 74 3.47 14.32 4.33
CA HIS A 74 3.70 15.63 4.91
C HIS A 74 3.51 16.74 3.86
N PRO A 75 2.66 17.75 4.10
CA PRO A 75 2.39 18.82 3.13
C PRO A 75 3.66 19.55 2.64
N LEU A 76 4.63 19.76 3.54
CA LEU A 76 5.92 20.39 3.17
C LEU A 76 6.74 19.56 2.18
N GLU A 77 6.68 18.22 2.25
CA GLU A 77 7.42 17.36 1.31
C GLU A 77 6.79 17.45 -0.09
N ARG A 78 5.46 17.50 -0.15
CA ARG A 78 4.71 17.67 -1.40
C ARG A 78 5.00 19.02 -2.05
N GLU A 79 4.99 20.10 -1.27
CA GLU A 79 5.36 21.43 -1.74
C GLU A 79 6.82 21.48 -2.22
N ALA A 80 7.74 20.84 -1.49
CA ALA A 80 9.14 20.76 -1.89
C ALA A 80 9.31 20.03 -3.23
N ILE A 81 8.59 18.93 -3.47
CA ILE A 81 8.57 18.22 -4.75
C ILE A 81 8.09 19.14 -5.89
N ALA A 82 6.99 19.87 -5.68
CA ALA A 82 6.45 20.79 -6.66
C ALA A 82 7.45 21.91 -7.03
N ARG A 83 8.09 22.51 -6.02
CA ARG A 83 9.11 23.55 -6.23
C ARG A 83 10.34 23.03 -6.95
N LEU A 84 10.83 21.84 -6.60
CA LEU A 84 12.00 21.24 -7.26
C LEU A 84 11.69 20.84 -8.71
N TRP A 85 10.49 20.34 -8.99
CA TRP A 85 10.03 20.12 -10.35
C TRP A 85 10.03 21.41 -11.18
N GLN A 86 9.46 22.49 -10.63
CA GLN A 86 9.48 23.81 -11.28
C GLN A 86 10.90 24.37 -11.47
N ALA A 87 11.85 23.97 -10.62
CA ALA A 87 13.27 24.27 -10.78
C ALA A 87 13.98 23.40 -11.84
N GLY A 88 13.25 22.51 -12.53
CA GLY A 88 13.76 21.69 -13.63
C GLY A 88 14.25 20.30 -13.24
N TRP A 89 14.01 19.86 -12.00
CA TRP A 89 14.38 18.51 -11.58
C TRP A 89 13.51 17.45 -12.27
N SER A 90 14.12 16.33 -12.65
CA SER A 90 13.43 15.20 -13.25
C SER A 90 12.70 14.34 -12.21
N LEU A 91 11.69 13.57 -12.67
CA LEU A 91 11.00 12.58 -11.82
C LEU A 91 11.96 11.58 -11.16
N GLY A 92 13.09 11.26 -11.80
CA GLY A 92 14.08 10.33 -11.26
C GLY A 92 14.89 10.92 -10.11
N GLU A 93 15.29 12.19 -10.23
CA GLU A 93 16.01 12.89 -9.17
C GLU A 93 15.11 13.11 -7.95
N LEU A 94 13.85 13.47 -8.17
CA LEU A 94 12.85 13.61 -7.10
C LEU A 94 12.59 12.27 -6.40
N ALA A 95 12.37 11.19 -7.15
CA ALA A 95 12.18 9.86 -6.58
C ALA A 95 13.36 9.43 -5.69
N LEU A 96 14.59 9.72 -6.14
CA LEU A 96 15.80 9.43 -5.39
C LEU A 96 15.89 10.30 -4.12
N ALA A 97 15.65 11.62 -4.24
CA ALA A 97 15.77 12.58 -3.15
C ALA A 97 14.78 12.30 -2.00
N PHE A 98 13.56 11.87 -2.34
CA PHE A 98 12.50 11.58 -1.37
C PHE A 98 12.34 10.09 -1.05
N GLY A 99 13.25 9.24 -1.53
CA GLY A 99 13.25 7.81 -1.23
C GLY A 99 11.97 7.09 -1.63
N CYS A 100 11.31 7.53 -2.71
CA CYS A 100 10.00 7.01 -3.11
C CYS A 100 9.96 6.61 -4.60
N PRO A 101 8.99 5.78 -5.02
CA PRO A 101 8.86 5.40 -6.43
C PRO A 101 8.50 6.60 -7.32
N LYS A 102 9.03 6.64 -8.56
CA LYS A 102 8.70 7.69 -9.57
C LYS A 102 7.19 7.88 -9.79
N ALA A 103 6.43 6.78 -9.72
CA ALA A 103 4.97 6.83 -9.85
C ALA A 103 4.30 7.62 -8.72
N LEU A 104 4.84 7.59 -7.50
CA LEU A 104 4.32 8.37 -6.39
C LEU A 104 4.61 9.87 -6.58
N VAL A 105 5.82 10.22 -7.03
CA VAL A 105 6.18 11.60 -7.38
C VAL A 105 5.23 12.17 -8.44
N TRP A 106 4.95 11.40 -9.50
CA TRP A 106 4.01 11.81 -10.55
C TRP A 106 2.60 12.08 -9.98
N ILE A 107 2.07 11.18 -9.15
CA ILE A 107 0.77 11.36 -8.48
C ILE A 107 0.77 12.64 -7.65
N VAL A 108 1.82 12.90 -6.87
CA VAL A 108 1.92 14.11 -6.04
C VAL A 108 1.93 15.35 -6.92
N LEU A 109 2.69 15.37 -8.01
CA LEU A 109 2.71 16.52 -8.94
C LEU A 109 1.35 16.78 -9.61
N CYS A 110 0.57 15.73 -9.91
CA CYS A 110 -0.81 15.88 -10.38
C CYS A 110 -1.75 16.38 -9.28
N GLU A 111 -1.64 15.85 -8.05
CA GLU A 111 -2.44 16.29 -6.89
C GLU A 111 -2.15 17.76 -6.51
N GLU A 112 -0.91 18.24 -6.69
CA GLU A 112 -0.52 19.64 -6.51
C GLU A 112 -0.84 20.54 -7.72
N GLY A 113 -1.42 19.98 -8.79
CA GLY A 113 -1.81 20.72 -10.00
C GLY A 113 -0.65 21.22 -10.86
N VAL A 114 0.56 20.68 -10.66
CA VAL A 114 1.76 21.03 -11.43
C VAL A 114 1.81 20.29 -12.77
N LEU A 115 1.26 19.08 -12.81
CA LEU A 115 1.11 18.26 -14.02
C LEU A 115 -0.36 17.91 -14.25
N GLU A 116 -0.74 17.79 -15.52
CA GLU A 116 -2.05 17.23 -15.89
C GLU A 116 -1.98 15.70 -15.86
N GLY A 117 -2.98 15.07 -15.23
CA GLY A 117 -3.06 13.63 -14.98
C GLY A 117 -3.96 12.87 -15.94
#